data_AF-A0A7J8BFQ2-F1
#
_entry.id   AF-A0A7J8BFQ2-F1
#
_cell.length_a   1.000
_cell.length_b   1.000
_cell.length_c   1.000
_cell.angle_alpha   90.00
_cell.angle_beta   90.00
_cell.angle_gamma   90.00
#
_symmetry.space_group_name_H-M   'P 1'
#
loop_
_entity.id
_entity.type
_entity.pdbx_description
1 polymer ?
#
loop_
_entity_poly.entity_id
_entity_poly.type
_entity_poly.pdbx_seq_one_letter_code
_entity_poly.pdbx_strand_id
1 'polypeptide(L)'
;MRPQKGSVSGDVSSGSSVCQLHSKPTGADLLEEHLGEIRNLRQRLEESICINDRLREQLEHRLSSAARGSGPASSFSSQGLEAGPQLHNENRALREENQSLQAQLSRISREHSQETECLREALLTSQSRLRELEVQLERQKVDRQQLLGDLKEKQQEILHFQEERLSLQEKDSRLQHKLALLQQQCDEKQQLFQAVQSELQIYEALHGTSRKGLRAYAWDACHLVPSSSDLSHLVTEIRALRGQLEQSIQVNNCLRLQLEQQLDSGGKASLGPNSGSHDFAASTDPGSRQPPFPDSVASPPVRDVGMNPALVFPSSPAAAPGAETATFSKANELDLEAPAGMKSPPKLEGGATDGSFANKHGRHVIGHIDDYSALTRQIAEGRLLVQKIASLAARSAGAGPGLAAHGTEVLAGDGVRELRSSACALHRALDEAASVLTVFWRAALPGSGGKVGEAVKRELLELRTKLSRQEGLLQSTAERLQSTTRQKESLEQFILSQLTRTHDVLKKARTNLEVKSLRALPGTPVS
;
A
#
# COMPACT_ATOMS: atom_id res chain seq x y z
N MET A 1 56.12 -26.26 3.84
CA MET A 1 55.44 -27.55 4.08
C MET A 1 54.16 -27.29 4.87
N ARG A 2 53.02 -27.73 4.32
CA ARG A 2 51.70 -27.99 4.97
C ARG A 2 51.84 -29.16 5.98
N PRO A 3 50.81 -29.60 6.76
CA PRO A 3 49.33 -29.64 6.53
C PRO A 3 48.51 -29.17 7.76
N GLN A 4 47.17 -29.33 7.93
CA GLN A 4 45.90 -29.26 7.16
C GLN A 4 44.78 -29.49 8.21
N LYS A 5 43.61 -28.82 8.03
CA LYS A 5 42.19 -29.24 8.26
C LYS A 5 41.80 -29.96 9.59
N GLY A 6 40.60 -29.77 10.16
CA GLY A 6 39.34 -29.29 9.60
C GLY A 6 38.24 -29.10 10.65
N SER A 7 37.10 -28.67 10.14
CA SER A 7 35.95 -28.03 10.78
C SER A 7 34.72 -28.95 10.90
N VAL A 8 33.88 -28.75 11.92
CA VAL A 8 32.44 -29.12 12.05
C VAL A 8 31.85 -28.20 13.14
N SER A 9 31.01 -27.18 12.89
CA SER A 9 29.58 -27.10 12.52
C SER A 9 28.60 -27.61 13.60
N GLY A 10 27.69 -26.74 14.06
CA GLY A 10 26.54 -27.09 14.91
C GLY A 10 25.92 -25.90 15.64
N ASP A 11 24.75 -25.47 15.16
CA ASP A 11 23.95 -24.32 15.59
C ASP A 11 23.55 -24.28 17.09
N VAL A 12 23.61 -23.09 17.69
CA VAL A 12 22.86 -22.72 18.89
C VAL A 12 21.70 -21.81 18.48
N SER A 13 20.59 -22.44 18.12
CA SER A 13 19.27 -21.79 18.10
C SER A 13 18.67 -21.88 19.49
N SER A 14 18.82 -20.82 20.29
CA SER A 14 18.08 -20.65 21.55
C SER A 14 17.44 -19.27 21.59
N GLY A 15 16.35 -19.13 20.84
CA GLY A 15 15.31 -18.16 21.14
C GLY A 15 14.18 -18.86 21.89
N SER A 16 14.12 -18.69 23.21
CA SER A 16 12.87 -18.87 23.94
C SER A 16 12.88 -18.00 25.18
N SER A 17 12.03 -16.98 25.11
CA SER A 17 11.72 -16.03 26.17
C SER A 17 11.25 -16.74 27.43
N VAL A 18 11.82 -16.32 28.57
CA VAL A 18 11.31 -16.62 29.91
C VAL A 18 10.03 -15.82 30.13
N CYS A 19 8.87 -16.44 29.89
CA CYS A 19 7.63 -16.07 30.56
C CYS A 19 7.35 -17.14 31.60
N GLN A 20 7.71 -16.82 32.84
CA GLN A 20 7.57 -17.66 34.01
C GLN A 20 6.08 -17.77 34.38
N LEU A 21 5.40 -18.79 33.85
CA LEU A 21 4.08 -19.22 34.34
C LEU A 21 4.22 -20.56 35.04
N HIS A 22 3.97 -20.47 36.34
CA HIS A 22 3.76 -21.53 37.32
C HIS A 22 2.73 -22.52 36.77
N SER A 23 3.24 -23.55 36.10
CA SER A 23 2.51 -24.74 35.70
C SER A 23 3.22 -25.92 36.36
N LYS A 24 2.42 -26.82 36.94
CA LYS A 24 2.92 -28.06 37.54
C LYS A 24 3.77 -28.77 36.48
N PRO A 25 4.98 -29.26 36.80
CA PRO A 25 5.86 -29.87 35.81
C PRO A 25 5.12 -31.02 35.14
N THR A 26 5.05 -30.99 33.81
CA THR A 26 4.44 -32.07 33.05
C THR A 26 5.28 -33.32 33.28
N GLY A 27 4.69 -34.52 33.37
CA GLY A 27 5.45 -35.75 33.66
C GLY A 27 6.62 -36.01 32.69
N ALA A 28 6.59 -35.43 31.49
CA ALA A 28 7.70 -35.42 30.54
C ALA A 28 8.87 -34.51 30.97
N ASP A 29 8.59 -33.33 31.52
CA ASP A 29 9.61 -32.38 32.01
C ASP A 29 10.34 -32.97 33.22
N LEU A 30 9.60 -33.62 34.13
CA LEU A 30 10.19 -34.31 35.28
C LEU A 30 11.05 -35.51 34.85
N LEU A 31 10.61 -36.28 33.83
CA LEU A 31 11.40 -37.38 33.31
C LEU A 31 12.69 -36.89 32.62
N GLU A 32 12.62 -35.78 31.90
CA GLU A 32 13.78 -35.15 31.27
C GLU A 32 14.79 -34.65 32.32
N GLU A 33 14.30 -34.05 33.41
CA GLU A 33 15.12 -33.64 34.56
C GLU A 33 15.84 -34.84 35.19
N HIS A 34 15.11 -35.92 35.50
CA HIS A 34 15.70 -37.14 36.07
C HIS A 34 16.74 -37.79 35.14
N LEU A 35 16.49 -37.81 33.82
CA LEU A 35 17.47 -38.28 32.84
C LEU A 35 18.69 -37.37 32.77
N GLY A 36 18.52 -36.06 32.93
CA GLY A 36 19.60 -35.09 33.07
C GLY A 36 20.45 -35.34 34.32
N GLU A 37 19.82 -35.57 35.47
CA GLU A 37 20.49 -35.90 36.72
C GLU A 37 21.28 -37.21 36.64
N ILE A 38 20.71 -38.25 36.03
CA ILE A 38 21.40 -39.53 35.83
C ILE A 38 22.67 -39.35 34.98
N ARG A 39 22.60 -38.57 33.89
CA ARG A 39 23.78 -38.28 33.06
C ARG A 39 24.83 -37.50 33.85
N ASN A 40 24.40 -36.56 34.68
CA ASN A 40 25.31 -35.73 35.48
C ASN A 40 25.98 -36.52 36.61
N LEU A 41 25.23 -37.39 37.29
CA LEU A 41 25.78 -38.31 38.30
C LEU A 41 26.79 -39.29 37.67
N ARG A 42 26.47 -39.80 36.48
CA ARG A 42 27.39 -40.67 35.73
C ARG A 42 28.69 -39.94 35.41
N GLN A 43 28.64 -38.71 34.91
CA GLN A 43 29.83 -37.91 34.64
C GLN A 43 30.67 -37.71 35.90
N ARG A 44 30.04 -37.33 37.03
CA ARG A 44 30.75 -37.16 38.31
C ARG A 44 31.38 -38.45 38.82
N LEU A 45 30.73 -39.59 38.61
CA LEU A 45 31.30 -40.91 38.94
C LEU A 45 32.49 -41.25 38.05
N GLU A 46 32.41 -40.99 36.75
CA GLU A 46 33.53 -41.21 35.82
C GLU A 46 34.74 -40.33 36.18
N GLU A 47 34.51 -39.07 36.55
CA GLU A 47 35.55 -38.15 37.06
C GLU A 47 36.15 -38.66 38.39
N SER A 48 35.31 -39.14 39.32
CA SER A 48 35.77 -39.70 40.60
C SER A 48 36.60 -40.96 40.42
N ILE A 49 36.21 -41.86 39.51
CA ILE A 49 36.96 -43.07 39.17
C ILE A 49 38.31 -42.69 38.58
N CYS A 50 38.34 -41.76 37.62
CA CYS A 50 39.59 -41.27 37.02
C CYS A 50 40.55 -40.67 38.06
N ILE A 51 40.03 -39.88 39.00
CA ILE A 51 40.83 -39.36 40.12
C ILE A 51 41.31 -40.49 41.04
N ASN A 52 40.47 -41.48 41.35
CA ASN A 52 40.83 -42.61 42.19
C ASN A 52 41.94 -43.46 41.55
N ASP A 53 41.85 -43.72 40.24
CA ASP A 53 42.85 -44.46 39.49
C ASP A 53 44.18 -43.72 39.49
N ARG A 54 44.18 -42.39 39.26
CA ARG A 54 45.39 -41.57 39.36
C ARG A 54 46.01 -41.59 40.77
N LEU A 55 45.17 -41.57 41.81
CA LEU A 55 45.66 -41.68 43.20
C LEU A 55 46.25 -43.06 43.49
N ARG A 56 45.66 -44.13 42.95
CA ARG A 56 46.21 -45.50 43.03
C ARG A 56 47.58 -45.58 42.36
N GLU A 57 47.71 -45.05 41.14
CA GLU A 57 49.00 -44.98 40.43
C GLU A 57 50.04 -44.20 41.25
N GLN A 58 49.67 -43.07 41.86
CA GLN A 58 50.56 -42.30 42.73
C GLN A 58 50.98 -43.07 43.98
N LEU A 59 50.07 -43.84 44.60
CA LEU A 59 50.37 -44.69 45.75
C LEU A 59 51.29 -45.84 45.36
N GLU A 60 51.04 -46.50 44.23
CA GLU A 60 51.91 -47.55 43.69
C GLU A 60 53.32 -47.03 43.38
N HIS A 61 53.43 -45.83 42.80
CA HIS A 61 54.72 -45.17 42.59
C HIS A 61 55.44 -44.87 43.91
N ARG A 62 54.72 -44.39 44.93
CA ARG A 62 55.30 -44.10 46.26
C ARG A 62 55.72 -45.36 47.01
N LEU A 63 54.95 -46.42 46.93
CA LEU A 63 55.31 -47.72 47.50
C LEU A 63 56.52 -48.33 46.76
N SER A 64 56.57 -48.19 45.44
CA SER A 64 57.68 -48.65 44.59
C SER A 64 58.96 -47.83 44.77
N SER A 65 58.86 -46.56 45.14
CA SER A 65 60.02 -45.72 45.47
C SER A 65 60.47 -45.95 46.91
N ALA A 66 59.56 -46.14 47.87
CA ALA A 66 59.88 -46.48 49.25
C ALA A 66 60.50 -47.88 49.39
N ALA A 67 60.02 -48.87 48.62
CA ALA A 67 60.58 -50.22 48.59
C ALA A 67 62.00 -50.27 47.97
N ARG A 68 62.36 -49.30 47.12
CA ARG A 68 63.72 -49.15 46.56
C ARG A 68 64.65 -48.26 47.40
N GLY A 69 64.10 -47.47 48.32
CA GLY A 69 64.83 -46.50 49.13
C GLY A 69 65.28 -46.99 50.51
N SER A 70 65.01 -48.24 50.89
CA SER A 70 65.42 -48.80 52.18
C SER A 70 66.62 -49.74 52.03
N GLY A 71 67.81 -49.14 51.93
CA GLY A 71 69.10 -49.79 52.15
C GLY A 71 69.94 -48.88 53.06
N PRO A 72 70.56 -49.36 54.15
CA PRO A 72 71.16 -48.48 55.16
C PRO A 72 72.60 -48.09 54.81
N ALA A 73 72.85 -46.78 54.66
CA ALA A 73 74.18 -46.17 54.80
C ALA A 73 73.96 -44.66 55.06
N SER A 74 74.16 -44.15 56.28
CA SER A 74 75.47 -43.81 56.87
C SER A 74 76.26 -42.81 56.02
N SER A 75 76.11 -41.51 56.33
CA SER A 75 77.15 -40.47 56.20
C SER A 75 76.64 -39.18 56.87
N PHE A 76 76.79 -39.06 58.19
CA PHE A 76 77.88 -38.32 58.85
C PHE A 76 77.88 -36.82 58.56
N SER A 77 77.18 -36.09 59.44
CA SER A 77 77.29 -34.66 59.66
C SER A 77 78.71 -34.28 60.08
N SER A 78 79.39 -33.43 59.31
CA SER A 78 80.58 -32.68 59.74
C SER A 78 80.84 -31.50 58.81
N GLN A 79 80.18 -30.36 59.04
CA GLN A 79 80.61 -29.04 58.54
C GLN A 79 79.96 -27.93 59.39
N GLY A 80 80.25 -27.90 60.69
CA GLY A 80 79.80 -26.83 61.57
C GLY A 80 81.01 -26.09 62.11
N LEU A 81 81.29 -24.88 61.60
CA LEU A 81 81.86 -23.75 62.37
C LEU A 81 82.15 -22.46 61.56
N GLU A 82 82.03 -22.43 60.21
CA GLU A 82 82.21 -21.19 59.40
C GLU A 82 80.98 -20.77 58.57
N ALA A 83 79.82 -21.40 58.76
CA ALA A 83 78.61 -21.09 57.99
C ALA A 83 77.75 -19.94 58.58
N GLY A 84 78.09 -19.42 59.77
CA GLY A 84 77.26 -18.44 60.49
C GLY A 84 76.92 -17.16 59.72
N PRO A 85 77.90 -16.37 59.23
CA PRO A 85 77.64 -15.12 58.52
C PRO A 85 77.09 -15.33 57.10
N GLN A 86 77.47 -16.42 56.43
CA GLN A 86 76.93 -16.77 55.10
C GLN A 86 75.46 -17.17 55.18
N LEU A 87 75.10 -18.05 56.13
CA LEU A 87 73.71 -18.40 56.40
C LEU A 87 72.91 -17.18 56.87
N HIS A 88 73.50 -16.25 57.65
CA HIS A 88 72.81 -15.02 58.04
C HIS A 88 72.45 -14.12 56.84
N ASN A 89 73.38 -13.97 55.89
CA ASN A 89 73.15 -13.20 54.67
C ASN A 89 72.13 -13.88 53.74
N GLU A 90 72.21 -15.19 53.58
CA GLU A 90 71.21 -15.98 52.84
C GLU A 90 69.82 -15.91 53.51
N ASN A 91 69.75 -16.00 54.84
CA ASN A 91 68.49 -15.89 55.58
C ASN A 91 67.91 -14.46 55.54
N ARG A 92 68.75 -13.43 55.34
CA ARG A 92 68.31 -12.06 55.07
C ARG A 92 67.74 -11.92 53.65
N ALA A 93 68.47 -12.40 52.64
CA ALA A 93 68.01 -12.40 51.25
C ALA A 93 66.68 -13.18 51.08
N LEU A 94 66.56 -14.35 51.72
CA LEU A 94 65.32 -15.12 51.74
C LEU A 94 64.16 -14.37 52.42
N ARG A 95 64.42 -13.55 53.46
CA ARG A 95 63.39 -12.70 54.06
C ARG A 95 62.95 -11.60 53.12
N GLU A 96 63.88 -10.97 52.42
CA GLU A 96 63.58 -9.93 51.42
C GLU A 96 62.80 -10.52 50.23
N GLU A 97 63.18 -11.71 49.75
CA GLU A 97 62.42 -12.44 48.73
C GLU A 97 61.03 -12.84 49.23
N ASN A 98 60.89 -13.32 50.47
CA ASN A 98 59.60 -13.67 51.04
C ASN A 98 58.69 -12.43 51.15
N GLN A 99 59.24 -11.28 51.57
CA GLN A 99 58.53 -10.01 51.60
C GLN A 99 58.13 -9.55 50.18
N SER A 100 59.02 -9.70 49.19
CA SER A 100 58.74 -9.39 47.79
C SER A 100 57.63 -10.27 47.22
N LEU A 101 57.69 -11.58 47.46
CA LEU A 101 56.64 -12.53 47.07
C LEU A 101 55.31 -12.23 47.75
N GLN A 102 55.32 -11.84 49.02
CA GLN A 102 54.11 -11.44 49.74
C GLN A 102 53.51 -10.15 49.18
N ALA A 103 54.35 -9.18 48.79
CA ALA A 103 53.91 -7.99 48.06
C ALA A 103 53.34 -8.34 46.67
N GLN A 104 53.97 -9.24 45.93
CA GLN A 104 53.46 -9.72 44.64
C GLN A 104 52.13 -10.45 44.77
N LEU A 105 51.97 -11.34 45.77
CA LEU A 105 50.72 -12.03 46.03
C LEU A 105 49.60 -11.06 46.43
N SER A 106 49.89 -10.06 47.27
CA SER A 106 48.90 -9.03 47.62
C SER A 106 48.49 -8.18 46.41
N ARG A 107 49.44 -7.88 45.52
CA ARG A 107 49.18 -7.18 44.25
C ARG A 107 48.31 -8.01 43.32
N ILE A 108 48.65 -9.28 43.09
CA ILE A 108 47.86 -10.20 42.25
C ILE A 108 46.45 -10.39 42.83
N SER A 109 46.34 -10.51 44.15
CA SER A 109 45.04 -10.62 44.84
C SER A 109 44.16 -9.38 44.60
N ARG A 110 44.75 -8.17 44.68
CA ARG A 110 44.06 -6.92 44.41
C ARG A 110 43.68 -6.75 42.93
N GLU A 111 44.58 -7.09 42.02
CA GLU A 111 44.30 -7.05 40.58
C GLU A 111 43.18 -8.04 40.24
N HIS A 112 43.22 -9.27 40.78
CA HIS A 112 42.15 -10.24 40.61
C HIS A 112 40.81 -9.75 41.18
N SER A 113 40.79 -9.15 42.38
CA SER A 113 39.54 -8.60 42.93
C SER A 113 38.98 -7.49 42.04
N GLN A 114 39.83 -6.57 41.55
CA GLN A 114 39.43 -5.51 40.63
C GLN A 114 38.89 -6.06 39.30
N GLU A 115 39.57 -7.03 38.70
CA GLU A 115 39.08 -7.69 37.48
C GLU A 115 37.72 -8.38 37.71
N THR A 116 37.53 -9.06 38.85
CA THR A 116 36.23 -9.67 39.16
C THR A 116 35.12 -8.62 39.34
N GLU A 117 35.43 -7.47 39.92
CA GLU A 117 34.48 -6.35 40.05
C GLU A 117 34.14 -5.76 38.68
N CYS A 118 35.14 -5.49 37.83
CA CYS A 118 34.91 -5.01 36.46
C CYS A 118 34.06 -5.98 35.64
N LEU A 119 34.29 -7.30 35.77
CA LEU A 119 33.47 -8.31 35.11
C LEU A 119 32.04 -8.35 35.65
N ARG A 120 31.84 -8.18 36.96
CA ARG A 120 30.49 -8.07 37.55
C ARG A 120 29.76 -6.83 37.04
N GLU A 121 30.43 -5.68 36.95
CA GLU A 121 29.85 -4.45 36.38
C GLU A 121 29.52 -4.61 34.89
N ALA A 122 30.42 -5.21 34.10
CA ALA A 122 30.18 -5.52 32.70
C ALA A 122 28.98 -6.48 32.51
N LEU A 123 28.83 -7.46 33.40
CA LEU A 123 27.68 -8.37 33.39
C LEU A 123 26.38 -7.63 33.73
N LEU A 124 26.37 -6.79 34.76
CA LEU A 124 25.19 -6.02 35.15
C LEU A 124 24.76 -5.03 34.06
N THR A 125 25.72 -4.35 33.43
CA THR A 125 25.45 -3.44 32.29
C THR A 125 24.97 -4.19 31.04
N SER A 126 25.52 -5.38 30.76
CA SER A 126 24.98 -6.25 29.71
C SER A 126 23.55 -6.69 30.02
N GLN A 127 23.25 -7.03 31.27
CA GLN A 127 21.90 -7.44 31.68
C GLN A 127 20.89 -6.29 31.61
N SER A 128 21.25 -5.07 32.02
CA SER A 128 20.36 -3.91 31.88
C SER A 128 20.06 -3.60 30.42
N ARG A 129 21.08 -3.67 29.56
CA ARG A 129 20.91 -3.49 28.11
C ARG A 129 20.02 -4.55 27.49
N LEU A 130 20.13 -5.80 27.91
CA LEU A 130 19.24 -6.88 27.44
C LEU A 130 17.78 -6.58 27.83
N ARG A 131 17.52 -6.18 29.09
CA ARG A 131 16.18 -5.80 29.53
C ARG A 131 15.60 -4.62 28.75
N GLU A 132 16.42 -3.61 28.44
CA GLU A 132 16.00 -2.48 27.61
C GLU A 132 15.60 -2.92 26.21
N LEU A 133 16.39 -3.81 25.59
CA LEU A 133 16.09 -4.36 24.27
C LEU A 133 14.84 -5.24 24.29
N GLU A 134 14.61 -6.02 25.34
CA GLU A 134 13.38 -6.79 25.54
C GLU A 134 12.15 -5.89 25.59
N VAL A 135 12.21 -4.79 26.36
CA VAL A 135 11.11 -3.81 26.43
C VAL A 135 10.89 -3.13 25.07
N GLN A 136 11.96 -2.80 24.33
CA GLN A 136 11.83 -2.24 22.98
C GLN A 136 11.19 -3.23 22.00
N LEU A 137 11.54 -4.51 22.07
CA LEU A 137 10.95 -5.56 21.25
C LEU A 137 9.45 -5.69 21.54
N GLU A 138 9.04 -5.69 22.81
CA GLU A 138 7.62 -5.76 23.17
C GLU A 138 6.84 -4.52 22.69
N ARG A 139 7.41 -3.33 22.81
CA ARG A 139 6.81 -2.11 22.22
C ARG A 139 6.63 -2.24 20.71
N GLN A 140 7.66 -2.68 20.00
CA GLN A 140 7.58 -2.89 18.55
C GLN A 140 6.53 -3.96 18.17
N LYS A 141 6.36 -5.00 18.98
CA LYS A 141 5.31 -6.00 18.76
C LYS A 141 3.92 -5.39 18.90
N VAL A 142 3.69 -4.58 19.92
CA VAL A 142 2.40 -3.88 20.13
C VAL A 142 2.14 -2.89 18.99
N ASP A 143 3.12 -2.06 18.64
CA ASP A 143 3.00 -1.11 17.52
C ASP A 143 2.68 -1.83 16.21
N ARG A 144 3.35 -2.96 15.94
CA ARG A 144 3.07 -3.79 14.77
C ARG A 144 1.65 -4.36 14.79
N GLN A 145 1.15 -4.80 15.95
CA GLN A 145 -0.23 -5.30 16.06
C GLN A 145 -1.25 -4.18 15.85
N GLN A 146 -0.99 -2.98 16.38
CA GLN A 146 -1.84 -1.82 16.17
C GLN A 146 -1.88 -1.41 14.69
N LEU A 147 -0.73 -1.28 14.04
CA LEU A 147 -0.65 -0.97 12.61
C LEU A 147 -1.37 -2.01 11.73
N LEU A 148 -1.32 -3.29 12.10
CA LEU A 148 -2.09 -4.34 11.41
C LEU A 148 -3.59 -4.20 11.62
N GLY A 149 -4.02 -3.70 12.79
CA GLY A 149 -5.42 -3.34 13.07
C GLY A 149 -5.86 -2.18 12.18
N ASP A 150 -5.11 -1.08 12.20
CA ASP A 150 -5.39 0.12 11.41
C ASP A 150 -5.43 -0.20 9.90
N LEU A 151 -4.52 -1.03 9.41
CA LEU A 151 -4.50 -1.45 8.01
C LEU A 151 -5.75 -2.25 7.63
N LYS A 152 -6.26 -3.10 8.53
CA LYS A 152 -7.52 -3.83 8.30
C LYS A 152 -8.72 -2.90 8.30
N GLU A 153 -8.77 -1.93 9.22
CA GLU A 153 -9.83 -0.92 9.25
C GLU A 153 -9.83 -0.08 7.97
N LYS A 154 -8.66 0.40 7.53
CA LYS A 154 -8.54 1.11 6.25
C LYS A 154 -8.93 0.25 5.05
N GLN A 155 -8.61 -1.04 5.06
CA GLN A 155 -9.06 -1.94 4.00
C GLN A 155 -10.59 -2.09 3.98
N GLN A 156 -11.25 -2.11 5.15
CA GLN A 156 -12.71 -2.15 5.27
C GLN A 156 -13.35 -0.82 4.82
N GLU A 157 -12.80 0.33 5.23
CA GLU A 157 -13.25 1.65 4.78
C GLU A 157 -13.18 1.76 3.25
N ILE A 158 -12.09 1.30 2.62
CA ILE A 158 -11.94 1.32 1.17
C ILE A 158 -13.03 0.48 0.48
N LEU A 159 -13.34 -0.70 1.01
CA LEU A 159 -14.43 -1.54 0.47
C LEU A 159 -15.78 -0.84 0.59
N HIS A 160 -16.05 -0.22 1.75
CA HIS A 160 -17.26 0.53 1.97
C HIS A 160 -17.40 1.70 0.97
N PHE A 161 -16.34 2.50 0.78
CA PHE A 161 -16.35 3.58 -0.21
C PHE A 161 -16.51 3.07 -1.66
N GLN A 162 -16.00 1.88 -1.97
CA GLN A 162 -16.22 1.26 -3.28
C GLN A 162 -17.69 0.92 -3.50
N GLU A 163 -18.36 0.35 -2.49
CA GLU A 163 -19.79 0.06 -2.53
C GLU A 163 -20.64 1.33 -2.64
N GLU A 164 -20.31 2.37 -1.86
CA GLU A 164 -20.98 3.67 -1.94
C GLU A 164 -20.84 4.29 -3.32
N ARG A 165 -19.64 4.25 -3.91
CA ARG A 165 -19.40 4.76 -5.26
C ARG A 165 -20.24 4.02 -6.29
N LEU A 166 -20.36 2.69 -6.19
CA LEU A 166 -21.22 1.90 -7.08
C LEU A 166 -22.70 2.26 -6.89
N SER A 167 -23.17 2.42 -5.65
CA SER A 167 -24.54 2.86 -5.36
C SER A 167 -24.83 4.25 -5.93
N LEU A 168 -23.89 5.18 -5.82
CA LEU A 168 -24.01 6.52 -6.39
C LEU A 168 -24.01 6.49 -7.92
N GLN A 169 -23.16 5.66 -8.54
CA GLN A 169 -23.14 5.48 -9.99
C GLN A 169 -24.47 4.91 -10.51
N GLU A 170 -25.07 3.97 -9.79
CA GLU A 170 -26.38 3.43 -10.14
C GLU A 170 -27.48 4.49 -10.04
N LYS A 171 -27.46 5.30 -8.96
CA LYS A 171 -28.38 6.44 -8.81
C LYS A 171 -28.21 7.45 -9.93
N ASP A 172 -26.97 7.76 -10.32
CA ASP A 172 -26.69 8.67 -11.42
C ASP A 172 -27.22 8.12 -12.75
N SER A 173 -27.00 6.84 -13.02
CA SER A 173 -27.55 6.16 -14.22
C SER A 173 -29.09 6.23 -14.26
N ARG A 174 -29.76 6.01 -13.12
CA ARG A 174 -31.23 6.14 -13.00
C ARG A 174 -31.69 7.57 -13.25
N LEU A 175 -30.97 8.57 -12.73
CA LEU A 175 -31.29 9.99 -12.94
C LEU A 175 -31.07 10.41 -14.39
N GLN A 176 -29.98 9.95 -15.01
CA GLN A 176 -29.72 10.17 -16.44
C GLN A 176 -30.85 9.60 -17.31
N HIS A 177 -31.33 8.40 -16.99
CA HIS A 177 -32.47 7.82 -17.71
C HIS A 177 -33.75 8.67 -17.54
N LYS A 178 -34.05 9.13 -16.32
CA LYS A 178 -35.18 10.04 -16.07
C LYS A 178 -35.06 11.36 -16.82
N LEU A 179 -33.86 11.94 -16.88
CA LEU A 179 -33.60 13.15 -17.65
C LEU A 179 -33.84 12.94 -19.14
N ALA A 180 -33.39 11.81 -19.70
CA ALA A 180 -33.64 11.47 -21.10
C ALA A 180 -35.15 11.34 -21.39
N LEU A 181 -35.90 10.70 -20.50
CA LEU A 181 -37.36 10.59 -20.64
C LEU A 181 -38.06 11.96 -20.59
N LEU A 182 -37.67 12.82 -19.65
CA LEU A 182 -38.23 14.18 -19.57
C LEU A 182 -37.86 15.03 -20.78
N GLN A 183 -36.64 14.87 -21.31
CA GLN A 183 -36.23 15.53 -22.55
C GLN A 183 -37.11 15.09 -23.72
N GLN A 184 -37.35 13.78 -23.88
CA GLN A 184 -38.24 13.25 -24.90
C GLN A 184 -39.66 13.85 -24.77
N GLN A 185 -40.20 13.94 -23.55
CA GLN A 185 -41.51 14.55 -23.32
C GLN A 185 -41.55 16.04 -23.69
N CYS A 186 -40.47 16.78 -23.46
CA CYS A 186 -40.36 18.17 -23.89
C CYS A 186 -40.36 18.27 -25.42
N ASP A 187 -39.61 17.41 -26.10
CA ASP A 187 -39.52 17.38 -27.56
C ASP A 187 -40.88 17.03 -28.18
N GLU A 188 -41.59 16.04 -27.64
CA GLU A 188 -42.95 15.66 -28.05
C GLU A 188 -43.94 16.81 -27.86
N LYS A 189 -43.91 17.49 -26.71
CA LYS A 189 -44.74 18.68 -26.47
C LYS A 189 -44.44 19.79 -27.47
N GLN A 190 -43.16 20.03 -27.78
CA GLN A 190 -42.76 21.04 -28.75
C GLN A 190 -43.25 20.70 -30.17
N GLN A 191 -43.19 19.43 -30.56
CA GLN A 191 -43.77 18.95 -31.83
C GLN A 191 -45.30 19.12 -31.85
N LEU A 192 -45.99 18.78 -30.76
CA LEU A 192 -47.44 18.98 -30.62
C LEU A 192 -47.82 20.47 -30.74
N PHE A 193 -47.06 21.37 -30.11
CA PHE A 193 -47.26 22.81 -30.24
C PHE A 193 -47.14 23.27 -31.70
N GLN A 194 -46.12 22.81 -32.43
CA GLN A 194 -45.94 23.14 -33.84
C GLN A 194 -47.08 22.58 -34.71
N ALA A 195 -47.50 21.34 -34.46
CA ALA A 195 -48.61 20.72 -35.16
C ALA A 195 -49.91 21.51 -34.96
N VAL A 196 -50.26 21.84 -33.71
CA VAL A 196 -51.45 22.64 -33.38
C VAL A 196 -51.36 24.04 -33.98
N GLN A 197 -50.18 24.67 -33.97
CA GLN A 197 -49.99 25.97 -34.60
C GLN A 197 -50.24 25.91 -36.11
N SER A 198 -49.73 24.87 -36.79
CA SER A 198 -49.98 24.68 -38.23
C SER A 198 -51.46 24.38 -38.51
N GLU A 199 -52.12 23.62 -37.64
CA GLU A 199 -53.55 23.31 -37.74
C GLU A 199 -54.39 24.57 -37.57
N LEU A 200 -54.06 25.42 -36.59
CA LEU A 200 -54.69 26.73 -36.40
C LEU A 200 -54.50 27.64 -37.63
N GLN A 201 -53.29 27.69 -38.21
CA GLN A 201 -53.02 28.46 -39.44
C GLN A 201 -53.89 27.99 -40.61
N ILE A 202 -54.07 26.67 -40.77
CA ILE A 202 -54.94 26.10 -41.80
C ILE A 202 -56.41 26.48 -41.54
N TYR A 203 -56.87 26.37 -40.29
CA TYR A 203 -58.22 26.78 -39.91
C TYR A 203 -58.46 28.28 -40.14
N GLU A 204 -57.50 29.14 -39.82
CA GLU A 204 -57.55 30.58 -40.12
C GLU A 204 -57.54 30.88 -41.62
N ALA A 205 -56.81 30.10 -42.44
CA ALA A 205 -56.85 30.25 -43.89
C ALA A 205 -58.23 29.86 -44.48
N LEU A 206 -58.84 28.79 -43.96
CA LEU A 206 -60.15 28.28 -44.43
C LEU A 206 -61.35 29.08 -43.91
N HIS A 207 -61.27 29.67 -42.70
CA HIS A 207 -62.40 30.38 -42.06
C HIS A 207 -62.14 31.88 -41.79
N GLY A 208 -60.88 32.32 -41.75
CA GLY A 208 -60.49 33.71 -41.49
C GLY A 208 -60.62 34.66 -42.69
N THR A 209 -60.87 34.13 -43.90
CA THR A 209 -61.19 34.92 -45.09
C THR A 209 -62.57 35.60 -45.04
N SER A 210 -63.29 35.55 -43.90
CA SER A 210 -64.55 36.27 -43.71
C SER A 210 -64.38 37.69 -43.12
N ARG A 211 -63.20 38.09 -42.64
CA ARG A 211 -63.05 39.36 -41.91
C ARG A 211 -61.86 40.23 -42.35
N LYS A 212 -61.79 40.56 -43.64
CA LYS A 212 -61.39 41.90 -44.15
C LYS A 212 -61.37 41.91 -45.68
N GLY A 213 -62.20 42.78 -46.24
CA GLY A 213 -61.99 43.36 -47.56
C GLY A 213 -62.62 42.58 -48.71
N LEU A 214 -63.72 43.13 -49.22
CA LEU A 214 -64.07 43.04 -50.64
C LEU A 214 -62.80 43.26 -51.48
N ARG A 215 -62.27 42.21 -52.09
CA ARG A 215 -61.75 42.26 -53.45
C ARG A 215 -62.25 41.02 -54.19
N ALA A 216 -63.36 41.23 -54.87
CA ALA A 216 -63.73 40.46 -56.04
C ALA A 216 -62.57 40.45 -57.04
N TYR A 217 -62.50 39.35 -57.80
CA TYR A 217 -61.52 39.02 -58.84
C TYR A 217 -60.17 38.48 -58.37
N ALA A 218 -60.15 37.20 -57.98
CA ALA A 218 -59.10 36.22 -58.38
C ALA A 218 -59.37 34.83 -57.77
N TRP A 219 -60.49 34.19 -58.10
CA TRP A 219 -60.65 32.73 -57.88
C TRP A 219 -61.42 32.12 -59.05
N ASP A 220 -60.80 32.13 -60.22
CA ASP A 220 -61.28 31.40 -61.40
C ASP A 220 -60.21 30.44 -61.95
N ALA A 221 -59.50 29.75 -61.06
CA ALA A 221 -58.45 28.82 -61.49
C ALA A 221 -58.26 27.55 -60.63
N CYS A 222 -59.13 27.26 -59.65
CA CYS A 222 -59.03 26.00 -58.88
C CYS A 222 -60.41 25.37 -58.67
N HIS A 223 -61.06 24.96 -59.75
CA HIS A 223 -62.15 23.99 -59.70
C HIS A 223 -61.59 22.59 -59.40
N LEU A 224 -61.34 22.32 -58.12
CA LEU A 224 -61.44 20.99 -57.49
C LEU A 224 -61.37 21.20 -55.98
N VAL A 225 -62.37 21.93 -55.47
CA VAL A 225 -62.73 21.93 -54.05
C VAL A 225 -63.34 20.56 -53.79
N PRO A 226 -62.75 19.67 -52.96
CA PRO A 226 -63.47 18.53 -52.44
C PRO A 226 -64.70 19.10 -51.74
N SER A 227 -65.88 18.57 -52.07
CA SER A 227 -67.16 18.96 -51.48
C SER A 227 -66.97 19.18 -49.96
N SER A 228 -67.58 20.21 -49.36
CA SER A 228 -67.44 20.44 -47.90
C SER A 228 -67.79 19.18 -47.08
N SER A 229 -68.62 18.30 -47.63
CA SER A 229 -68.91 16.95 -47.15
C SER A 229 -67.71 15.98 -47.21
N ASP A 230 -66.92 15.98 -48.29
CA ASP A 230 -65.73 15.12 -48.45
C ASP A 230 -64.59 15.56 -47.53
N LEU A 231 -64.41 16.88 -47.35
CA LEU A 231 -63.47 17.42 -46.38
C LEU A 231 -63.93 17.11 -44.94
N SER A 232 -65.24 17.16 -44.66
CA SER A 232 -65.75 16.78 -43.34
C SER A 232 -65.53 15.29 -43.05
N HIS A 233 -65.71 14.43 -44.06
CA HIS A 233 -65.46 12.99 -43.96
C HIS A 233 -63.99 12.69 -43.71
N LEU A 234 -63.09 13.34 -44.46
CA LEU A 234 -61.64 13.22 -44.27
C LEU A 234 -61.21 13.71 -42.87
N VAL A 235 -61.77 14.81 -42.37
CA VAL A 235 -61.49 15.30 -41.02
C VAL A 235 -62.03 14.33 -39.95
N THR A 236 -63.20 13.72 -40.15
CA THR A 236 -63.71 12.69 -39.24
C THR A 236 -62.86 11.42 -39.26
N GLU A 237 -62.33 11.04 -40.42
CA GLU A 237 -61.46 9.87 -40.58
C GLU A 237 -60.07 10.12 -39.98
N ILE A 238 -59.49 11.31 -40.19
CA ILE A 238 -58.26 11.75 -39.51
C ILE A 238 -58.45 11.76 -37.99
N ARG A 239 -59.61 12.21 -37.49
CA ARG A 239 -59.92 12.22 -36.06
C ARG A 239 -60.08 10.79 -35.51
N ALA A 240 -60.70 9.87 -36.26
CA ALA A 240 -60.82 8.48 -35.88
C ALA A 240 -59.45 7.77 -35.86
N LEU A 241 -58.60 8.00 -36.87
CA LEU A 241 -57.25 7.47 -36.95
C LEU A 241 -56.35 8.01 -35.83
N ARG A 242 -56.46 9.30 -35.48
CA ARG A 242 -55.77 9.86 -34.30
C ARG A 242 -56.23 9.19 -33.01
N GLY A 243 -57.54 8.96 -32.83
CA GLY A 243 -58.05 8.22 -31.67
C GLY A 243 -57.52 6.78 -31.59
N GLN A 244 -57.41 6.09 -32.73
CA GLN A 244 -56.80 4.74 -32.77
C GLN A 244 -55.31 4.75 -32.47
N LEU A 245 -54.57 5.76 -32.97
CA LEU A 245 -53.15 5.90 -32.69
C LEU A 245 -52.90 6.20 -31.21
N GLU A 246 -53.70 7.07 -30.59
CA GLU A 246 -53.64 7.35 -29.15
C GLU A 246 -53.89 6.10 -28.30
N GLN A 247 -54.89 5.30 -28.67
CA GLN A 247 -55.15 4.01 -28.03
C GLN A 247 -53.98 3.04 -28.21
N SER A 248 -53.40 2.95 -29.41
CA SER A 248 -52.23 2.12 -29.69
C SER A 248 -51.00 2.57 -28.89
N ILE A 249 -50.78 3.88 -28.75
CA ILE A 249 -49.67 4.43 -27.95
C ILE A 249 -49.89 4.14 -26.48
N GLN A 250 -51.12 4.28 -25.96
CA GLN A 250 -51.44 3.92 -24.57
C GLN A 250 -51.20 2.43 -24.31
N VAL A 251 -51.66 1.55 -25.20
CA VAL A 251 -51.40 0.10 -25.10
C VAL A 251 -49.90 -0.20 -25.18
N ASN A 252 -49.16 0.45 -26.09
CA ASN A 252 -47.71 0.27 -26.20
C ASN A 252 -46.98 0.75 -24.94
N ASN A 253 -47.40 1.87 -24.35
CA ASN A 253 -46.85 2.39 -23.10
C ASN A 253 -47.15 1.46 -21.91
N CYS A 254 -48.36 0.92 -21.81
CA CYS A 254 -48.69 -0.09 -20.78
C CYS A 254 -47.83 -1.34 -20.91
N LEU A 255 -47.61 -1.83 -22.15
CA LEU A 255 -46.74 -2.97 -22.43
C LEU A 255 -45.27 -2.67 -22.08
N ARG A 256 -44.78 -1.46 -22.41
CA ARG A 256 -43.42 -1.02 -22.02
C ARG A 256 -43.26 -0.99 -20.50
N LEU A 257 -44.26 -0.44 -19.77
CA LEU A 257 -44.24 -0.41 -18.31
C LEU A 257 -44.26 -1.83 -17.71
N GLN A 258 -45.01 -2.75 -18.31
CA GLN A 258 -45.02 -4.16 -17.90
C GLN A 258 -43.68 -4.86 -18.16
N LEU A 259 -43.04 -4.60 -19.30
CA LEU A 259 -41.72 -5.16 -19.62
C LEU A 259 -40.64 -4.58 -18.70
N GLU A 260 -40.70 -3.30 -18.39
CA GLU A 260 -39.79 -2.63 -17.45
C GLU A 260 -39.95 -3.20 -16.03
N GLN A 261 -41.19 -3.41 -15.56
CA GLN A 261 -41.46 -4.09 -14.28
C GLN A 261 -40.98 -5.56 -14.28
N GLN A 262 -41.09 -6.28 -15.39
CA GLN A 262 -40.59 -7.65 -15.50
C GLN A 262 -39.06 -7.71 -15.43
N LEU A 263 -38.37 -6.77 -16.07
CA LEU A 263 -36.91 -6.66 -16.01
C LEU A 263 -36.41 -6.23 -14.63
N ASP A 264 -37.10 -5.30 -13.98
CA ASP A 264 -36.82 -4.89 -12.60
C ASP A 264 -37.10 -6.00 -11.58
N SER A 265 -38.09 -6.87 -11.85
CA SER A 265 -38.41 -8.04 -11.02
C SER A 265 -37.47 -9.23 -11.23
N GLY A 266 -36.75 -9.28 -12.37
CA GLY A 266 -35.79 -10.33 -12.72
C GLY A 266 -34.54 -10.39 -11.84
N GLY A 267 -34.36 -9.43 -10.92
CA GLY A 267 -33.26 -9.38 -9.96
C GLY A 267 -33.54 -10.02 -8.59
N LYS A 268 -34.78 -10.46 -8.29
CA LYS A 268 -35.14 -11.03 -6.98
C LYS A 268 -36.24 -12.10 -7.10
N ALA A 269 -35.84 -13.36 -7.25
CA ALA A 269 -36.69 -14.51 -6.97
C ALA A 269 -35.90 -15.56 -6.16
N SER A 270 -35.64 -15.23 -4.89
CA SER A 270 -35.37 -16.22 -3.85
C SER A 270 -36.70 -16.75 -3.31
N LEU A 271 -36.89 -18.07 -3.43
CA LEU A 271 -37.49 -18.97 -2.44
C LEU A 271 -38.75 -18.49 -1.66
N GLY A 272 -39.89 -19.12 -1.92
CA GLY A 272 -41.05 -19.09 -1.02
C GLY A 272 -42.29 -19.79 -1.59
N PRO A 273 -42.80 -20.88 -0.98
CA PRO A 273 -43.81 -21.75 -1.59
C PRO A 273 -45.26 -21.44 -1.18
N ASN A 274 -46.19 -21.83 -2.06
CA ASN A 274 -47.62 -22.12 -1.83
C ASN A 274 -48.51 -20.89 -1.49
N SER A 275 -49.75 -20.76 -1.93
CA SER A 275 -50.79 -21.75 -2.20
C SER A 275 -51.88 -21.10 -3.05
N GLY A 276 -52.23 -21.70 -4.19
CA GLY A 276 -53.51 -21.46 -4.85
C GLY A 276 -54.44 -22.63 -4.57
N SER A 277 -55.72 -22.37 -4.29
CA SER A 277 -56.81 -23.19 -4.79
C SER A 277 -58.16 -22.52 -4.56
N HIS A 278 -58.90 -22.30 -5.65
CA HIS A 278 -60.32 -22.61 -5.74
C HIS A 278 -60.66 -22.92 -7.21
N ASP A 279 -60.54 -24.20 -7.55
CA ASP A 279 -61.56 -25.09 -8.14
C ASP A 279 -62.41 -24.69 -9.39
N PHE A 280 -62.25 -25.55 -10.42
CA PHE A 280 -63.25 -26.17 -11.33
C PHE A 280 -64.09 -25.26 -12.28
N ALA A 281 -64.44 -25.60 -13.53
CA ALA A 281 -64.35 -26.83 -14.33
C ALA A 281 -64.41 -26.51 -15.85
N ALA A 282 -63.98 -27.48 -16.66
CA ALA A 282 -63.85 -27.47 -18.11
C ALA A 282 -65.18 -27.52 -18.91
N SER A 283 -65.18 -26.98 -20.14
CA SER A 283 -65.55 -27.75 -21.35
C SER A 283 -65.20 -27.01 -22.65
N THR A 284 -64.61 -27.77 -23.58
CA THR A 284 -64.64 -27.65 -25.06
C THR A 284 -63.72 -26.63 -25.78
N ASP A 285 -62.58 -27.15 -26.27
CA ASP A 285 -61.76 -26.70 -27.43
C ASP A 285 -62.25 -27.49 -28.70
N PRO A 286 -62.01 -27.14 -30.00
CA PRO A 286 -60.71 -26.77 -30.58
C PRO A 286 -60.66 -25.71 -31.70
N GLY A 287 -59.48 -25.06 -31.88
CA GLY A 287 -59.30 -24.20 -33.07
C GLY A 287 -57.98 -23.52 -33.46
N SER A 288 -56.82 -23.69 -32.79
CA SER A 288 -55.45 -23.32 -33.30
C SER A 288 -55.15 -21.81 -33.54
N ARG A 289 -53.97 -21.18 -33.37
CA ARG A 289 -52.57 -21.56 -33.14
C ARG A 289 -51.87 -20.42 -32.35
N GLN A 290 -51.10 -20.75 -31.32
CA GLN A 290 -49.87 -20.05 -30.93
C GLN A 290 -48.84 -21.08 -30.39
N PRO A 291 -47.53 -20.75 -30.41
CA PRO A 291 -46.45 -21.74 -30.54
C PRO A 291 -45.98 -22.30 -29.19
N PRO A 292 -45.30 -23.46 -29.19
CA PRO A 292 -44.46 -23.87 -28.07
C PRO A 292 -42.96 -23.96 -28.45
N PHE A 293 -42.11 -23.40 -27.60
CA PHE A 293 -40.85 -24.06 -27.19
C PHE A 293 -41.17 -24.90 -25.93
N PRO A 294 -40.34 -25.84 -25.42
CA PRO A 294 -38.90 -26.10 -25.66
C PRO A 294 -38.58 -27.61 -25.89
N ASP A 295 -37.35 -28.04 -26.22
CA ASP A 295 -36.41 -28.58 -25.22
C ASP A 295 -34.95 -28.71 -25.69
N SER A 296 -34.08 -28.59 -24.68
CA SER A 296 -32.61 -28.53 -24.63
C SER A 296 -31.83 -29.71 -25.24
N VAL A 297 -30.70 -29.43 -25.93
CA VAL A 297 -29.46 -30.25 -25.85
C VAL A 297 -28.19 -29.38 -26.05
N ALA A 298 -27.17 -29.75 -25.29
CA ALA A 298 -25.76 -29.34 -25.14
C ALA A 298 -24.94 -28.73 -26.32
N SER A 299 -24.08 -27.76 -25.93
CA SER A 299 -22.68 -27.43 -26.34
C SER A 299 -22.31 -27.28 -27.84
N PRO A 300 -21.36 -26.42 -28.28
CA PRO A 300 -20.02 -26.14 -27.68
C PRO A 300 -19.51 -24.67 -27.82
N PRO A 301 -18.27 -24.31 -27.42
CA PRO A 301 -17.80 -22.92 -27.41
C PRO A 301 -17.28 -22.51 -28.80
N VAL A 302 -17.80 -21.41 -29.34
CA VAL A 302 -17.31 -20.83 -30.59
C VAL A 302 -16.20 -19.84 -30.29
N ARG A 303 -15.07 -20.06 -30.97
CA ARG A 303 -13.90 -19.19 -30.97
C ARG A 303 -14.21 -17.94 -31.77
N ASP A 304 -13.96 -16.77 -31.19
CA ASP A 304 -13.81 -15.56 -31.98
C ASP A 304 -12.44 -15.56 -32.65
N VAL A 305 -12.48 -15.78 -33.97
CA VAL A 305 -11.39 -15.44 -34.88
C VAL A 305 -11.35 -13.92 -34.98
N GLY A 306 -10.15 -13.39 -34.76
CA GLY A 306 -9.90 -11.97 -34.64
C GLY A 306 -10.20 -11.15 -35.90
N MET A 307 -10.27 -9.86 -35.66
CA MET A 307 -10.00 -8.85 -36.67
C MET A 307 -9.21 -7.72 -36.00
N ASN A 308 -7.90 -7.73 -36.21
CA ASN A 308 -7.09 -6.51 -36.20
C ASN A 308 -7.16 -5.94 -37.62
N PRO A 309 -7.23 -4.61 -37.75
CA PRO A 309 -6.09 -4.00 -38.43
C PRO A 309 -5.59 -2.74 -37.72
N ALA A 310 -4.26 -2.72 -37.55
CA ALA A 310 -3.35 -1.60 -37.72
C ALA A 310 -3.87 -0.17 -37.46
N LEU A 311 -3.48 0.37 -36.30
CA LEU A 311 -2.87 1.71 -36.18
C LEU A 311 -1.64 1.51 -35.28
N VAL A 312 -0.47 1.25 -35.85
CA VAL A 312 0.59 2.27 -36.05
C VAL A 312 0.62 3.24 -34.87
N PHE A 313 1.20 2.80 -33.75
CA PHE A 313 1.74 3.70 -32.76
C PHE A 313 2.96 4.41 -33.39
N PRO A 314 2.97 5.73 -33.52
CA PRO A 314 4.21 6.42 -33.80
C PRO A 314 5.13 6.28 -32.59
N SER A 315 6.22 5.55 -32.80
CA SER A 315 7.41 5.63 -31.98
C SER A 315 8.06 7.00 -32.15
N SER A 316 8.33 7.69 -31.05
CA SER A 316 9.55 8.50 -30.80
C SER A 316 9.47 9.25 -29.46
N PRO A 317 10.60 9.56 -28.81
CA PRO A 317 11.75 8.68 -28.60
C PRO A 317 12.18 8.64 -27.13
N ALA A 318 13.05 7.69 -26.84
CA ALA A 318 13.81 7.60 -25.61
C ALA A 318 14.67 8.85 -25.36
N ALA A 319 14.59 9.41 -24.16
CA ALA A 319 15.67 10.14 -23.51
C ALA A 319 15.51 10.03 -21.98
N ALA A 320 16.59 9.67 -21.31
CA ALA A 320 16.67 9.32 -19.89
C ALA A 320 16.23 10.45 -18.94
N PRO A 321 15.73 10.15 -17.72
CA PRO A 321 15.58 11.16 -16.68
C PRO A 321 16.91 11.31 -15.93
N GLY A 322 17.77 12.18 -16.47
CA GLY A 322 18.81 12.84 -15.68
C GLY A 322 18.16 13.93 -14.82
N ALA A 323 18.36 13.84 -13.51
CA ALA A 323 17.91 14.83 -12.55
C ALA A 323 18.67 16.15 -12.78
N GLU A 324 17.98 17.22 -13.15
CA GLU A 324 18.49 18.57 -13.03
C GLU A 324 17.50 19.45 -12.26
N THR A 325 17.90 19.73 -11.02
CA THR A 325 17.45 20.85 -10.21
C THR A 325 17.58 22.16 -10.99
N ALA A 326 16.45 22.73 -11.42
CA ALA A 326 16.41 24.09 -11.94
C ALA A 326 16.63 25.08 -10.78
N THR A 327 17.90 25.39 -10.54
CA THR A 327 18.37 26.57 -9.85
C THR A 327 17.74 27.80 -10.50
N PHE A 328 16.87 28.54 -9.80
CA PHE A 328 16.42 29.85 -10.27
C PHE A 328 17.62 30.78 -10.35
N SER A 329 18.08 30.99 -11.57
CA SER A 329 19.12 31.92 -11.95
C SER A 329 18.73 33.34 -11.57
N LYS A 330 19.60 33.96 -10.78
CA LYS A 330 19.70 35.41 -10.56
C LYS A 330 19.84 36.09 -11.94
N ALA A 331 18.74 36.60 -12.48
CA ALA A 331 18.75 37.50 -13.62
C ALA A 331 18.87 38.94 -13.11
N ASN A 332 19.79 39.66 -13.72
CA ASN A 332 20.20 41.03 -13.47
C ASN A 332 19.07 41.99 -13.10
N GLU A 333 19.38 42.84 -12.11
CA GLU A 333 18.83 44.18 -11.95
C GLU A 333 18.95 44.92 -13.29
N LEU A 334 17.82 45.25 -13.90
CA LEU A 334 17.72 46.38 -14.81
C LEU A 334 16.99 47.48 -14.08
N ASP A 335 17.80 48.47 -13.74
CA ASP A 335 17.51 49.78 -13.23
C ASP A 335 16.39 50.44 -14.07
N LEU A 336 15.22 50.60 -13.47
CA LEU A 336 14.14 51.44 -13.97
C LEU A 336 13.77 52.37 -12.82
N GLU A 337 14.39 53.55 -12.82
CA GLU A 337 14.00 54.65 -11.95
C GLU A 337 12.51 54.97 -12.11
N ALA A 338 11.79 54.95 -10.99
CA ALA A 338 10.45 55.52 -10.83
C ALA A 338 10.32 56.08 -9.40
N PRO A 339 9.46 57.09 -9.19
CA PRO A 339 9.81 58.31 -8.45
C PRO A 339 9.79 58.17 -6.92
N ALA A 340 10.61 59.01 -6.29
CA ALA A 340 10.76 59.16 -4.86
C ALA A 340 9.43 59.41 -4.14
N GLY A 341 8.93 58.41 -3.40
CA GLY A 341 7.70 58.60 -2.64
C GLY A 341 7.05 57.36 -2.03
N MET A 342 7.77 56.29 -1.68
CA MET A 342 7.24 55.23 -0.81
C MET A 342 8.39 54.37 -0.27
N LYS A 343 8.36 54.08 1.03
CA LYS A 343 9.40 53.39 1.80
C LYS A 343 9.88 52.10 1.11
N SER A 344 11.19 51.93 0.97
CA SER A 344 11.83 50.69 0.52
C SER A 344 11.27 49.48 1.30
N PRO A 345 10.87 48.37 0.65
CA PRO A 345 10.41 47.19 1.37
C PRO A 345 11.53 46.61 2.24
N PRO A 346 11.23 46.08 3.45
CA PRO A 346 12.26 45.54 4.34
C PRO A 346 13.00 44.39 3.65
N LYS A 347 14.33 44.38 3.77
CA LYS A 347 15.24 43.38 3.18
C LYS A 347 14.89 42.00 3.72
N LEU A 348 14.30 41.13 2.90
CA LEU A 348 13.78 39.83 3.34
C LEU A 348 14.91 38.81 3.61
N GLU A 349 14.86 38.18 4.77
CA GLU A 349 15.85 37.20 5.23
C GLU A 349 15.54 35.78 4.72
N GLY A 350 16.59 35.11 4.28
CA GLY A 350 16.50 33.76 3.70
C GLY A 350 16.69 32.60 4.67
N GLY A 351 17.38 32.82 5.78
CA GLY A 351 17.73 31.77 6.74
C GLY A 351 17.25 32.12 8.14
N ALA A 352 16.73 31.13 8.85
CA ALA A 352 16.40 31.28 10.26
C ALA A 352 17.71 31.38 11.07
N THR A 353 18.12 32.59 11.42
CA THR A 353 19.29 32.85 12.28
C THR A 353 19.06 32.39 13.72
N ASP A 354 17.79 32.33 14.14
CA ASP A 354 17.34 32.01 15.51
C ASP A 354 16.71 30.59 15.62
N GLY A 355 16.78 29.77 14.56
CA GLY A 355 16.16 28.43 14.54
C GLY A 355 14.63 28.41 14.53
N SER A 356 13.96 29.55 14.75
CA SER A 356 12.52 29.70 14.59
C SER A 356 12.12 29.74 13.11
N PHE A 357 11.20 28.85 12.73
CA PHE A 357 10.66 28.74 11.38
C PHE A 357 9.77 29.94 10.99
N ALA A 358 8.99 30.44 11.94
CA ALA A 358 8.11 31.60 11.74
C ALA A 358 8.92 32.89 11.89
N ASN A 359 9.10 33.62 10.78
CA ASN A 359 9.86 34.87 10.76
C ASN A 359 9.07 35.94 9.99
N LYS A 360 8.80 37.07 10.63
CA LYS A 360 8.11 38.23 10.03
C LYS A 360 8.84 38.84 8.81
N HIS A 361 10.15 38.64 8.72
CA HIS A 361 10.99 39.04 7.58
C HIS A 361 11.35 37.86 6.67
N GLY A 362 10.73 36.69 6.85
CA GLY A 362 10.97 35.51 6.05
C GLY A 362 10.66 35.73 4.57
N ARG A 363 11.54 35.18 3.71
CA ARG A 363 11.36 35.17 2.25
C ARG A 363 10.25 34.23 1.76
N HIS A 364 9.85 33.25 2.57
CA HIS A 364 8.84 32.28 2.18
C HIS A 364 7.51 32.62 2.85
N VAL A 365 6.41 32.26 2.20
CA VAL A 365 5.05 32.42 2.72
C VAL A 365 4.42 31.03 2.71
N ILE A 366 3.74 30.68 3.80
CA ILE A 366 3.15 29.37 4.02
C ILE A 366 1.72 29.57 4.48
N GLY A 367 0.82 28.76 3.92
CA GLY A 367 -0.61 28.72 4.24
C GLY A 367 -1.21 27.42 3.71
N HIS A 368 -2.50 27.19 3.96
CA HIS A 368 -3.17 26.01 3.43
C HIS A 368 -3.30 26.08 1.90
N ILE A 369 -3.31 24.91 1.27
CA ILE A 369 -3.48 24.79 -0.18
C ILE A 369 -4.83 25.34 -0.65
N ASP A 370 -5.87 25.18 0.18
CA ASP A 370 -7.22 25.67 -0.09
C ASP A 370 -7.25 27.20 -0.11
N ASP A 371 -6.60 27.85 0.86
CA ASP A 371 -6.45 29.31 0.92
C ASP A 371 -5.65 29.84 -0.27
N TYR A 372 -4.59 29.13 -0.68
CA TYR A 372 -3.82 29.48 -1.88
C TYR A 372 -4.65 29.37 -3.15
N SER A 373 -5.46 28.31 -3.27
CA SER A 373 -6.38 28.14 -4.39
C SER A 373 -7.42 29.25 -4.42
N ALA A 374 -7.93 29.66 -3.25
CA ALA A 374 -8.89 30.74 -3.11
C ALA A 374 -8.30 32.09 -3.49
N LEU A 375 -7.10 32.40 -2.99
CA LEU A 375 -6.37 33.61 -3.35
C LEU A 375 -6.09 33.69 -4.86
N THR A 376 -5.66 32.57 -5.46
CA THR A 376 -5.37 32.51 -6.90
C THR A 376 -6.62 32.77 -7.73
N ARG A 377 -7.77 32.22 -7.32
CA ARG A 377 -9.06 32.47 -7.97
C ARG A 377 -9.47 33.94 -7.88
N GLN A 378 -9.39 34.55 -6.69
CA GLN A 378 -9.73 35.97 -6.48
C GLN A 378 -8.85 36.90 -7.31
N ILE A 379 -7.54 36.61 -7.39
CA ILE A 379 -6.61 37.38 -8.23
C ILE A 379 -6.94 37.19 -9.72
N ALA A 380 -7.31 35.98 -10.15
CA ALA A 380 -7.69 35.72 -11.53
C ALA A 380 -9.00 36.44 -11.92
N GLU A 381 -10.02 36.40 -11.05
CA GLU A 381 -11.28 37.13 -11.23
C GLU A 381 -11.05 38.64 -11.25
N GLY A 382 -10.21 39.17 -10.34
CA GLY A 382 -9.79 40.57 -10.34
C GLY A 382 -9.11 40.98 -11.64
N ARG A 383 -8.23 40.15 -12.21
CA ARG A 383 -7.60 40.41 -13.53
C ARG A 383 -8.62 40.51 -14.66
N LEU A 384 -9.60 39.61 -14.69
CA LEU A 384 -10.69 39.64 -15.68
C LEU A 384 -11.52 40.93 -15.54
N LEU A 385 -11.83 41.35 -14.32
CA LEU A 385 -12.55 42.59 -14.05
C LEU A 385 -11.76 43.82 -14.48
N VAL A 386 -10.44 43.85 -14.26
CA VAL A 386 -9.56 44.92 -14.75
C VAL A 386 -9.55 44.99 -16.28
N GLN A 387 -9.47 43.84 -16.97
CA GLN A 387 -9.56 43.80 -18.43
C GLN A 387 -10.93 44.29 -18.93
N LYS A 388 -12.01 43.91 -18.25
CA LYS A 388 -13.37 44.38 -18.56
C LYS A 388 -13.48 45.91 -18.38
N ILE A 389 -12.99 46.44 -17.26
CA ILE A 389 -12.93 47.88 -16.98
C ILE A 389 -12.11 48.62 -18.05
N ALA A 390 -10.94 48.09 -18.42
CA ALA A 390 -10.11 48.66 -19.47
C ALA A 390 -10.82 48.67 -20.84
N SER A 391 -11.55 47.60 -21.19
CA SER A 391 -12.34 47.54 -22.42
C SER A 391 -13.53 48.51 -22.45
N LEU A 392 -14.17 48.74 -21.29
CA LEU A 392 -15.23 49.73 -21.11
C LEU A 392 -14.68 51.16 -21.22
N ALA A 393 -13.52 51.42 -20.61
CA ALA A 393 -12.84 52.71 -20.68
C ALA A 393 -12.33 53.03 -22.09
N ALA A 394 -11.76 52.05 -22.80
CA ALA A 394 -11.31 52.20 -24.18
C ALA A 394 -12.47 52.48 -25.16
N ARG A 395 -13.62 51.83 -24.97
CA ARG A 395 -14.84 52.11 -25.76
C ARG A 395 -15.37 53.53 -25.52
N SER A 396 -15.23 54.05 -24.29
CA SER A 396 -15.62 55.42 -23.94
C SER A 396 -14.64 56.47 -24.52
N ALA A 397 -13.33 56.18 -24.50
CA ALA A 397 -12.30 57.08 -25.02
C ALA A 397 -12.15 57.05 -26.56
N GLY A 398 -12.55 55.96 -27.22
CA GLY A 398 -12.51 55.79 -28.68
C GLY A 398 -13.67 56.45 -29.44
N ALA A 399 -14.67 56.98 -28.73
CA ALA A 399 -15.72 57.80 -29.34
C ALA A 399 -15.18 59.22 -29.55
N GLY A 400 -14.55 59.46 -30.70
CA GLY A 400 -14.15 60.81 -31.12
C GLY A 400 -15.35 61.76 -31.22
N PRO A 401 -15.14 63.07 -31.05
CA PRO A 401 -16.21 64.06 -31.11
C PRO A 401 -16.61 64.30 -32.57
N GLY A 402 -17.59 63.56 -33.07
CA GLY A 402 -18.11 63.76 -34.41
C GLY A 402 -19.31 62.86 -34.71
N LEU A 403 -20.47 63.49 -34.91
CA LEU A 403 -21.76 62.91 -35.32
C LEU A 403 -22.60 62.30 -34.19
N ALA A 404 -23.05 63.17 -33.28
CA ALA A 404 -24.30 62.97 -32.57
C ALA A 404 -25.48 63.25 -33.52
N ALA A 405 -26.03 62.20 -34.11
CA ALA A 405 -27.37 62.22 -34.71
C ALA A 405 -28.26 61.26 -33.92
N HIS A 406 -29.19 61.85 -33.17
CA HIS A 406 -30.40 61.31 -32.55
C HIS A 406 -30.48 59.78 -32.30
N GLY A 407 -30.36 59.39 -31.01
CA GLY A 407 -30.79 58.06 -30.55
C GLY A 407 -30.07 57.42 -29.35
N THR A 408 -29.12 58.09 -28.68
CA THR A 408 -28.10 57.39 -27.87
C THR A 408 -27.94 57.91 -26.42
N GLU A 409 -28.99 58.39 -25.78
CA GLU A 409 -28.90 58.74 -24.34
C GLU A 409 -29.00 57.51 -23.40
N VAL A 410 -29.59 56.40 -23.87
CA VAL A 410 -29.79 55.19 -23.05
C VAL A 410 -28.51 54.32 -22.97
N LEU A 411 -27.69 54.29 -24.02
CA LEU A 411 -26.49 53.43 -24.08
C LEU A 411 -25.28 53.98 -23.31
N ALA A 412 -25.19 55.31 -23.12
CA ALA A 412 -24.10 55.92 -22.36
C ALA A 412 -24.25 55.70 -20.84
N GLY A 413 -25.49 55.73 -20.32
CA GLY A 413 -25.77 55.47 -18.92
C GLY A 413 -25.50 54.02 -18.50
N ASP A 414 -25.72 53.07 -19.40
CA ASP A 414 -25.50 51.65 -19.13
C ASP A 414 -24.02 51.26 -19.13
N GLY A 415 -23.18 51.87 -19.98
CA GLY A 415 -21.72 51.68 -19.93
C GLY A 415 -21.10 52.21 -18.63
N VAL A 416 -21.56 53.36 -18.12
CA VAL A 416 -21.10 53.93 -16.84
C VAL A 416 -21.59 53.10 -15.65
N ARG A 417 -22.82 52.57 -15.72
CA ARG A 417 -23.38 51.65 -14.70
C ARG A 417 -22.62 50.34 -14.67
N GLU A 418 -22.31 49.77 -15.83
CA GLU A 418 -21.53 48.53 -15.95
C GLU A 418 -20.08 48.71 -15.46
N LEU A 419 -19.45 49.85 -15.81
CA LEU A 419 -18.13 50.22 -15.30
C LEU A 419 -18.12 50.33 -13.78
N ARG A 420 -19.12 51.01 -13.19
CA ARG A 420 -19.27 51.13 -11.74
C ARG A 420 -19.48 49.77 -11.08
N SER A 421 -20.33 48.92 -11.65
CA SER A 421 -20.58 47.57 -11.13
C SER A 421 -19.31 46.69 -11.19
N SER A 422 -18.53 46.81 -12.27
CA SER A 422 -17.27 46.10 -12.45
C SER A 422 -16.19 46.61 -11.49
N ALA A 423 -16.13 47.92 -11.24
CA ALA A 423 -15.23 48.52 -10.26
C ALA A 423 -15.59 48.12 -8.81
N CYS A 424 -16.89 48.09 -8.46
CA CYS A 424 -17.35 47.59 -7.16
C CYS A 424 -17.07 46.09 -6.99
N ALA A 425 -17.21 45.29 -8.05
CA ALA A 425 -16.85 43.87 -8.02
C ALA A 425 -15.35 43.65 -7.86
N LEU A 426 -14.53 44.47 -8.52
CA LEU A 426 -13.08 44.43 -8.38
C LEU A 426 -12.64 44.79 -6.96
N HIS A 427 -13.26 45.81 -6.37
CA HIS A 427 -12.96 46.21 -5.00
C HIS A 427 -13.27 45.07 -4.01
N ARG A 428 -14.44 44.44 -4.12
CA ARG A 428 -14.80 43.26 -3.31
C ARG A 428 -13.83 42.08 -3.50
N ALA A 429 -13.46 41.76 -4.74
CA ALA A 429 -12.50 40.68 -5.02
C ALA A 429 -11.11 40.97 -4.41
N LEU A 430 -10.67 42.24 -4.39
CA LEU A 430 -9.42 42.65 -3.75
C LEU A 430 -9.51 42.61 -2.22
N ASP A 431 -10.65 42.99 -1.63
CA ASP A 431 -10.87 42.89 -0.19
C ASP A 431 -10.92 41.43 0.28
N GLU A 432 -11.55 40.55 -0.51
CA GLU A 432 -11.54 39.10 -0.28
C GLU A 432 -10.13 38.50 -0.45
N ALA A 433 -9.35 38.95 -1.44
CA ALA A 433 -7.95 38.55 -1.56
C ALA A 433 -7.11 39.04 -0.37
N ALA A 434 -7.36 40.25 0.14
CA ALA A 434 -6.68 40.79 1.31
C ALA A 434 -7.03 40.04 2.59
N SER A 435 -8.29 39.61 2.76
CA SER A 435 -8.69 38.79 3.91
C SER A 435 -8.05 37.41 3.87
N VAL A 436 -8.02 36.75 2.70
CA VAL A 436 -7.35 35.46 2.50
C VAL A 436 -5.82 35.59 2.69
N LEU A 437 -5.20 36.73 2.37
CA LEU A 437 -3.78 36.94 2.65
C LEU A 437 -3.44 36.93 4.15
N THR A 438 -4.40 37.20 5.05
CA THR A 438 -4.15 37.21 6.51
C THR A 438 -3.94 35.82 7.11
N VAL A 439 -4.41 34.75 6.45
CA VAL A 439 -4.22 33.38 6.94
C VAL A 439 -2.87 32.78 6.56
N PHE A 440 -2.06 33.50 5.77
CA PHE A 440 -0.70 33.12 5.45
C PHE A 440 0.30 33.68 6.47
N TRP A 441 1.30 32.88 6.83
CA TRP A 441 2.43 33.30 7.66
C TRP A 441 3.74 33.28 6.88
N ARG A 442 4.67 34.16 7.28
CA ARG A 442 6.01 34.21 6.69
C ARG A 442 6.96 33.25 7.41
N ALA A 443 7.82 32.59 6.63
CA ALA A 443 8.79 31.63 7.11
C ALA A 443 10.19 31.86 6.55
N ALA A 444 11.19 31.60 7.39
CA ALA A 444 12.59 31.51 6.99
C ALA A 444 12.99 30.03 7.02
N LEU A 445 13.08 29.40 5.84
CA LEU A 445 13.44 27.99 5.75
C LEU A 445 14.90 27.77 6.17
N PRO A 446 15.23 26.68 6.87
CA PRO A 446 16.62 26.30 7.11
C PRO A 446 17.34 26.20 5.77
N GLY A 447 18.36 27.02 5.56
CA GLY A 447 19.07 27.06 4.29
C GLY A 447 19.65 25.69 3.94
N SER A 448 19.38 25.20 2.73
CA SER A 448 19.93 23.95 2.17
C SER A 448 21.47 23.90 2.13
N GLY A 449 22.17 24.97 2.51
CA GLY A 449 23.63 25.09 2.57
C GLY A 449 24.23 25.16 3.98
N GLY A 450 23.47 24.83 5.04
CA GLY A 450 24.01 24.76 6.39
C GLY A 450 24.86 23.50 6.62
N LYS A 451 26.01 23.63 7.30
CA LYS A 451 26.96 22.54 7.65
C LYS A 451 26.30 21.26 8.23
N VAL A 452 25.13 21.40 8.86
CA VAL A 452 24.34 20.29 9.42
C VAL A 452 23.73 19.39 8.33
N GLY A 453 23.26 19.96 7.22
CA GLY A 453 22.67 19.18 6.12
C GLY A 453 23.70 18.34 5.36
N GLU A 454 24.95 18.80 5.28
CA GLU A 454 26.05 18.05 4.68
C GLU A 454 26.52 16.89 5.56
N ALA A 455 26.45 17.04 6.89
CA ALA A 455 26.78 15.97 7.83
C ALA A 455 25.77 14.82 7.72
N VAL A 456 24.46 15.13 7.73
CA VAL A 456 23.40 14.11 7.58
C VAL A 456 23.49 13.41 6.22
N LYS A 457 23.80 14.15 5.14
CA LYS A 457 24.02 13.56 3.81
C LYS A 457 25.22 12.59 3.81
N ARG A 458 26.31 12.93 4.49
CA ARG A 458 27.47 12.03 4.64
C ARG A 458 27.13 10.77 5.43
N GLU A 459 26.42 10.91 6.55
CA GLU A 459 25.98 9.78 7.37
C GLU A 459 25.04 8.85 6.58
N LEU A 460 24.13 9.40 5.79
CA LEU A 460 23.24 8.61 4.91
C LEU A 460 24.04 7.79 3.88
N LEU A 461 25.06 8.39 3.27
CA LEU A 461 25.94 7.68 2.34
C LEU A 461 26.72 6.58 3.04
N GLU A 462 27.26 6.84 4.23
CA GLU A 462 27.98 5.84 5.01
C GLU A 462 27.07 4.66 5.39
N LEU A 463 25.86 4.94 5.87
CA LEU A 463 24.87 3.90 6.20
C LEU A 463 24.48 3.09 4.96
N ARG A 464 24.28 3.72 3.80
CA ARG A 464 24.02 3.00 2.55
C ARG A 464 25.17 2.06 2.16
N THR A 465 26.42 2.49 2.32
CA THR A 465 27.58 1.62 2.03
C THR A 465 27.69 0.45 3.01
N LYS A 466 27.37 0.67 4.30
CA LYS A 466 27.33 -0.38 5.33
C LYS A 466 26.23 -1.41 5.03
N LEU A 467 25.04 -0.94 4.65
CA LEU A 467 23.92 -1.80 4.29
C LEU A 467 24.23 -2.65 3.06
N SER A 468 24.79 -2.04 2.01
CA SER A 468 25.24 -2.78 0.81
C SER A 468 26.30 -3.85 1.12
N ARG A 469 27.22 -3.57 2.06
CA ARG A 469 28.21 -4.56 2.51
C ARG A 469 27.56 -5.73 3.26
N GLN A 470 26.57 -5.46 4.10
CA GLN A 470 25.82 -6.50 4.81
C GLN A 470 24.98 -7.35 3.86
N GLU A 471 24.32 -6.73 2.89
CA GLU A 471 23.57 -7.42 1.83
C GLU A 471 24.48 -8.36 1.02
N GLY A 472 25.68 -7.90 0.62
CA GLY A 472 26.65 -8.73 -0.08
C GLY A 472 27.11 -9.93 0.75
N LEU A 473 27.31 -9.75 2.07
CA LEU A 473 27.66 -10.85 2.95
C LEU A 473 26.51 -11.86 3.06
N LEU A 474 25.27 -11.39 3.26
CA LEU A 474 24.08 -12.25 3.33
C LEU A 474 23.84 -13.01 2.02
N GLN A 475 24.07 -12.38 0.88
CA GLN A 475 23.96 -13.04 -0.41
C GLN A 475 25.01 -14.17 -0.54
N SER A 476 26.26 -13.90 -0.15
CA SER A 476 27.32 -14.91 -0.18
C SER A 476 27.07 -16.10 0.75
N THR A 477 26.46 -15.86 1.92
CA THR A 477 26.09 -16.94 2.85
C THR A 477 24.89 -17.73 2.33
N ALA A 478 23.89 -17.06 1.73
CA ALA A 478 22.76 -17.71 1.09
C ALA A 478 23.19 -18.63 -0.07
N GLU A 479 24.10 -18.18 -0.94
CA GLU A 479 24.65 -18.99 -2.03
C GLU A 479 25.42 -20.22 -1.51
N ARG A 480 26.18 -20.06 -0.42
CA ARG A 480 26.88 -21.17 0.24
C ARG A 480 25.90 -22.18 0.84
N LEU A 481 24.83 -21.71 1.48
CA LEU A 481 23.78 -22.58 1.99
C LEU A 481 23.08 -23.32 0.85
N GLN A 482 22.71 -22.63 -0.24
CA GLN A 482 22.10 -23.27 -1.41
C GLN A 482 22.98 -24.35 -2.02
N SER A 483 24.29 -24.11 -2.17
CA SER A 483 25.22 -25.13 -2.69
C SER A 483 25.34 -26.32 -1.74
N THR A 484 25.36 -26.09 -0.43
CA THR A 484 25.39 -27.17 0.58
C THR A 484 24.09 -27.98 0.56
N THR A 485 22.94 -27.32 0.42
CA THR A 485 21.64 -28.00 0.29
C THR A 485 21.58 -28.86 -0.97
N ARG A 486 22.03 -28.34 -2.13
CA ARG A 486 22.13 -29.14 -3.37
C ARG A 486 23.04 -30.36 -3.21
N GLN A 487 24.16 -30.20 -2.49
CA GLN A 487 25.04 -31.33 -2.19
C GLN A 487 24.35 -32.36 -1.29
N LYS A 488 23.63 -31.92 -0.25
CA LYS A 488 22.83 -32.79 0.62
C LYS A 488 21.78 -33.55 -0.18
N GLU A 489 21.02 -32.88 -1.04
CA GLU A 489 20.00 -33.51 -1.91
C GLU A 489 20.62 -34.57 -2.83
N SER A 490 21.78 -34.30 -3.43
CA SER A 490 22.45 -35.29 -4.28
C SER A 490 22.95 -36.51 -3.49
N LEU A 491 23.41 -36.31 -2.25
CA LEU A 491 23.78 -37.41 -1.35
C LEU A 491 22.54 -38.22 -0.92
N GLU A 492 21.43 -37.57 -0.61
CA GLU A 492 20.17 -38.23 -0.27
C GLU A 492 19.66 -39.09 -1.44
N GLN A 493 19.68 -38.55 -2.66
CA GLN A 493 19.34 -39.31 -3.86
C GLN A 493 20.26 -40.52 -4.05
N PHE A 494 21.56 -40.36 -3.80
CA PHE A 494 22.51 -41.47 -3.85
C PHE A 494 22.18 -42.54 -2.80
N ILE A 495 21.95 -42.15 -1.55
CA ILE A 495 21.60 -43.08 -0.46
C ILE A 495 20.29 -43.82 -0.78
N LEU A 496 19.26 -43.11 -1.23
CA LEU A 496 17.98 -43.71 -1.63
C LEU A 496 18.17 -44.71 -2.77
N SER A 497 18.99 -44.38 -3.78
CA SER A 497 19.29 -45.29 -4.88
C SER A 497 19.99 -46.57 -4.40
N GLN A 498 20.93 -46.46 -3.45
CA GLN A 498 21.61 -47.62 -2.87
C GLN A 498 20.65 -48.46 -2.03
N LEU A 499 19.83 -47.83 -1.18
CA LEU A 499 18.83 -48.53 -0.38
C LEU A 499 17.78 -49.24 -1.24
N THR A 500 17.36 -48.62 -2.34
CA THR A 500 16.43 -49.25 -3.29
C THR A 500 17.07 -50.48 -3.93
N ARG A 501 18.33 -50.36 -4.37
CA ARG A 501 19.08 -51.48 -4.96
C ARG A 501 19.29 -52.62 -3.97
N THR A 502 19.64 -52.34 -2.72
CA THR A 502 19.80 -53.38 -1.69
C THR A 502 18.47 -54.04 -1.35
N HIS A 503 17.40 -53.26 -1.23
CA HIS A 503 16.05 -53.78 -1.05
C HIS A 503 15.64 -54.70 -2.20
N ASP A 504 15.91 -54.33 -3.46
CA ASP A 504 15.59 -55.15 -4.63
C ASP A 504 16.40 -56.46 -4.67
N VAL A 505 17.68 -56.42 -4.30
CA VAL A 505 18.51 -57.62 -4.16
C VAL A 505 17.96 -58.54 -3.08
N LEU A 506 17.58 -57.99 -1.92
CA LEU A 506 16.99 -58.77 -0.81
C LEU A 506 15.63 -59.35 -1.20
N LYS A 507 14.78 -58.56 -1.87
CA LYS A 507 13.49 -59.02 -2.40
C LYS A 507 13.68 -60.16 -3.38
N LYS A 508 14.65 -60.05 -4.30
CA LYS A 508 14.98 -61.12 -5.25
C LYS A 508 15.56 -62.36 -4.57
N ALA A 509 16.41 -62.19 -3.56
CA ALA A 509 16.94 -63.30 -2.78
C ALA A 509 15.80 -64.04 -2.05
N ARG A 510 14.88 -63.29 -1.44
CA ARG A 510 13.68 -63.84 -0.78
C ARG A 510 12.80 -64.62 -1.75
N THR A 511 12.43 -64.04 -2.90
CA THR A 511 11.59 -64.74 -3.88
C THR A 511 12.28 -65.99 -4.44
N ASN A 512 13.60 -65.95 -4.65
CA ASN A 512 14.37 -67.12 -5.05
C ASN A 512 14.34 -68.24 -3.99
N LEU A 513 14.37 -67.90 -2.70
CA LEU A 513 14.25 -68.87 -1.61
C LEU A 513 12.84 -69.45 -1.52
N GLU A 514 11.80 -68.63 -1.66
CA GLU A 514 10.40 -69.07 -1.69
C GLU A 514 10.15 -70.04 -2.85
N VAL A 515 10.63 -69.74 -4.06
CA VAL A 515 10.49 -70.63 -5.24
C VAL A 515 11.27 -71.93 -5.08
N LYS A 516 12.48 -71.90 -4.50
CA LYS A 516 13.25 -73.12 -4.19
C LYS A 516 12.53 -74.01 -3.18
N SER A 517 11.92 -73.40 -2.15
CA SER A 517 11.12 -74.12 -1.16
C SER A 517 9.91 -74.82 -1.81
N LEU A 518 9.21 -74.11 -2.71
CA LEU A 518 8.06 -74.68 -3.45
C LEU A 518 8.48 -75.79 -4.44
N ARG A 519 9.66 -75.69 -5.06
CA ARG A 519 10.19 -76.73 -5.96
C ARG A 519 10.72 -77.96 -5.21
N ALA A 520 11.12 -77.80 -3.95
CA ALA A 520 11.61 -78.90 -3.11
C ALA A 520 10.50 -79.78 -2.53
N LEU A 521 9.23 -79.44 -2.73
CA LEU A 521 8.09 -80.33 -2.46
C LEU A 521 7.93 -81.34 -3.61
N PRO A 522 8.22 -82.64 -3.42
CA PRO A 522 7.94 -83.65 -4.43
C PRO A 522 6.42 -83.85 -4.52
N GLY A 523 5.89 -83.89 -5.74
CA GLY A 523 4.51 -84.30 -5.99
C GLY A 523 4.21 -85.62 -5.31
N THR A 524 3.15 -85.65 -4.51
CA THR A 524 2.58 -86.88 -3.96
C THR A 524 2.05 -87.74 -5.10
N PRO A 525 2.40 -89.04 -5.20
CA PRO A 525 1.72 -89.93 -6.12
C PRO A 525 0.31 -90.19 -5.61
N VAL A 526 -0.61 -90.29 -6.55
CA VAL A 526 -1.98 -90.78 -6.34
C VAL A 526 -1.93 -92.23 -5.85
N SER A 527 -2.55 -92.50 -4.70
CA SER A 527 -3.15 -93.78 -4.33
C SER A 527 -4.22 -93.54 -3.29
#